data_AF-A0A7Y9I8E4-F1
#
_entry.id   AF-A0A7Y9I8E4-F1
#
_cell.length_a   1.000
_cell.length_b   1.000
_cell.length_c   1.000
_cell.angle_alpha   90.00
_cell.angle_beta   90.00
_cell.angle_gamma   90.00
#
_symmetry.space_group_name_H-M   'P 1'
#
loop_
_entity.id
_entity.type
_entity.pdbx_description
1 polymer ?
#
loop_
_entity_poly.entity_id
_entity_poly.type
_entity_poly.pdbx_seq_one_letter_code
_entity_poly.pdbx_strand_id
1 'polypeptide(L)'
;MTEEHGAEALTERDLWGEAVGSLTAAARRRRTIAGRDEPADFSSFLASVLASVAANLGSVERVTAGRPGSWESNLVEQLVTGTVGWDGEYLLQHRTEPVRVPLNVPELVEDEGPDNNPPAVSCDEAVDRLPWKSLPEDMNSAEYLRAEEELDQAASAIEARYAAAYLAYAERFRAAVEAQAKTMPGLTTTDPATGAVTLRLPVEVVADTSPFPRYDSDGVSNPDPYEEPDPLVAELWAHARRTVGLPDLTAVQG
;
A
#
# COMPACT_ATOMS: atom_id res chain seq x y z
N MET A 1 -24.25 9.83 22.43
CA MET A 1 -25.16 8.92 21.73
C MET A 1 -24.82 9.02 20.26
N THR A 2 -23.79 8.29 19.88
CA THR A 2 -23.27 8.18 18.53
C THR A 2 -23.06 6.68 18.38
N GLU A 3 -24.04 6.04 17.76
CA GLU A 3 -23.97 4.62 17.44
C GLU A 3 -22.99 4.48 16.27
N GLU A 4 -21.74 4.11 16.57
CA GLU A 4 -20.89 3.44 15.61
C GLU A 4 -21.56 2.10 15.24
N HIS A 5 -22.27 2.09 14.13
CA HIS A 5 -22.62 0.84 13.46
C HIS A 5 -21.35 0.29 12.83
N GLY A 6 -20.56 -0.44 13.61
CA GLY A 6 -19.53 -1.33 13.07
C GLY A 6 -20.22 -2.31 12.12
N ALA A 7 -19.80 -2.31 10.85
CA ALA A 7 -20.31 -3.25 9.87
C ALA A 7 -20.07 -4.68 10.38
N GLU A 8 -21.16 -5.42 10.59
CA GLU A 8 -21.07 -6.83 10.98
C GLU A 8 -20.32 -7.60 9.89
N ALA A 9 -19.24 -8.28 10.26
CA ALA A 9 -18.43 -9.03 9.31
C ALA A 9 -19.27 -10.15 8.67
N LEU A 10 -19.31 -10.19 7.33
CA LEU A 10 -20.02 -11.23 6.59
C LEU A 10 -19.49 -12.61 6.98
N THR A 11 -20.40 -13.55 7.26
CA THR A 11 -19.99 -14.93 7.54
C THR A 11 -19.62 -15.63 6.23
N GLU A 12 -18.81 -16.70 6.32
CA GLU A 12 -18.49 -17.56 5.15
C GLU A 12 -19.77 -18.03 4.43
N ARG A 13 -20.82 -18.31 5.20
CA ARG A 13 -22.12 -18.73 4.67
C ARG A 13 -22.81 -17.63 3.86
N ASP A 14 -22.69 -16.38 4.30
CA ASP A 14 -23.28 -15.24 3.59
C ASP A 14 -22.54 -15.01 2.27
N LEU A 15 -21.21 -15.00 2.30
CA LEU A 15 -20.36 -14.90 1.11
C LEU A 15 -20.64 -16.01 0.10
N TRP A 16 -20.80 -17.25 0.57
CA TRP A 16 -21.18 -18.37 -0.28
C TRP A 16 -22.55 -18.16 -0.93
N GLY A 17 -23.54 -17.70 -0.17
CA GLY A 17 -24.89 -17.42 -0.66
C GLY A 17 -24.90 -16.33 -1.74
N GLU A 18 -24.18 -15.24 -1.51
CA GLU A 18 -24.04 -14.13 -2.46
C GLU A 18 -23.34 -14.55 -3.76
N ALA A 19 -22.27 -15.34 -3.66
CA ALA A 19 -21.55 -15.88 -4.81
C ALA A 19 -22.44 -16.80 -5.65
N VAL A 20 -23.14 -17.75 -5.02
CA VAL A 20 -24.07 -18.67 -5.71
C VAL A 20 -25.19 -17.90 -6.40
N GLY A 21 -25.79 -16.91 -5.73
CA GLY A 21 -26.85 -16.08 -6.29
C GLY A 21 -26.38 -15.31 -7.53
N SER A 22 -25.24 -14.64 -7.43
CA SER A 22 -24.66 -13.82 -8.51
C SER A 22 -24.25 -14.65 -9.71
N LEU A 23 -23.54 -15.76 -9.51
CA LEU A 23 -23.10 -16.64 -10.59
C LEU A 23 -24.29 -17.34 -11.26
N THR A 24 -25.33 -17.72 -10.50
CA THR A 24 -26.56 -18.28 -11.08
C THR A 24 -27.30 -17.26 -11.94
N ALA A 25 -27.38 -16.00 -11.50
CA ALA A 25 -27.99 -14.93 -12.28
C ALA A 25 -27.22 -14.69 -13.59
N ALA A 26 -25.88 -14.67 -13.54
CA ALA A 26 -25.03 -14.56 -14.72
C ALA A 26 -25.25 -15.72 -15.71
N ALA A 27 -25.28 -16.96 -15.21
CA ALA A 27 -25.49 -18.16 -16.04
C ALA A 27 -26.87 -18.21 -16.72
N ARG A 28 -27.89 -17.58 -16.12
CA ARG A 28 -29.25 -17.49 -16.69
C ARG A 28 -29.41 -16.36 -17.70
N ARG A 29 -28.43 -15.46 -17.81
CA ARG A 29 -28.52 -14.30 -18.70
C ARG A 29 -28.58 -14.76 -20.16
N ARG A 30 -29.41 -14.07 -20.94
CA ARG A 30 -29.52 -14.25 -22.39
C ARG A 30 -28.96 -13.02 -23.09
N ARG A 31 -28.50 -13.20 -24.32
CA ARG A 31 -28.06 -12.12 -25.21
C ARG A 31 -28.68 -12.30 -26.60
N THR A 32 -28.90 -11.19 -27.28
CA THR A 32 -29.39 -11.19 -28.66
C THR A 32 -28.23 -10.86 -29.60
N ILE A 33 -27.85 -11.81 -30.45
CA ILE A 33 -26.80 -11.64 -31.47
C ILE A 33 -27.41 -11.91 -32.84
N ALA A 34 -27.28 -10.94 -33.76
CA ALA A 34 -27.84 -11.02 -35.12
C ALA A 34 -29.34 -11.44 -35.14
N GLY A 35 -30.12 -10.92 -34.18
CA GLY A 35 -31.56 -11.20 -34.06
C GLY A 35 -31.91 -12.57 -33.47
N ARG A 36 -30.94 -13.34 -32.97
CA ARG A 36 -31.17 -14.61 -32.27
C ARG A 36 -30.91 -14.46 -30.78
N ASP A 37 -31.82 -14.98 -29.97
CA ASP A 37 -31.64 -15.07 -28.52
C ASP A 37 -30.91 -16.35 -28.15
N GLU A 38 -29.75 -16.21 -27.51
CA GLU A 38 -28.92 -17.32 -27.03
C GLU A 38 -28.49 -17.11 -25.57
N PRO A 39 -28.05 -18.16 -24.85
CA PRO A 39 -27.42 -18.00 -23.55
C PRO A 39 -26.18 -17.09 -23.63
N ALA A 40 -25.96 -16.29 -22.59
CA ALA A 40 -24.69 -15.57 -22.45
C ALA A 40 -23.54 -16.56 -22.24
N ASP A 41 -22.33 -16.16 -22.64
CA ASP A 41 -21.11 -16.94 -22.43
C ASP A 41 -20.70 -16.88 -20.95
N PHE A 42 -21.26 -17.79 -20.15
CA PHE A 42 -20.97 -17.88 -18.72
C PHE A 42 -19.51 -18.27 -18.46
N SER A 43 -18.90 -19.09 -19.30
CA SER A 43 -17.52 -19.51 -19.14
C SER A 43 -16.56 -18.33 -19.27
N SER A 44 -16.74 -17.50 -20.31
CA SER A 44 -15.97 -16.26 -20.47
C SER A 44 -16.21 -15.30 -19.30
N PHE A 45 -17.46 -15.15 -18.83
CA PHE A 45 -17.78 -14.35 -17.65
C PHE A 45 -17.04 -14.83 -16.40
N LEU A 46 -17.14 -16.12 -16.05
CA LEU A 46 -16.52 -16.68 -14.86
C LEU A 46 -14.99 -16.56 -14.91
N ALA A 47 -14.39 -16.82 -16.07
CA ALA A 47 -12.96 -16.65 -16.29
C ALA A 47 -12.52 -15.19 -16.02
N SER A 48 -13.28 -14.21 -16.52
CA SER A 48 -13.02 -12.79 -16.27
C SER A 48 -13.18 -12.38 -14.81
N VAL A 49 -14.15 -12.96 -14.09
CA VAL A 49 -14.33 -12.71 -12.65
C VAL A 49 -13.13 -13.23 -11.87
N LEU A 50 -12.69 -14.46 -12.13
CA LEU A 50 -11.53 -15.04 -11.46
C LEU A 50 -10.23 -14.29 -11.82
N ALA A 51 -10.09 -13.82 -13.05
CA ALA A 51 -8.99 -12.94 -13.45
C ALA A 51 -9.00 -11.62 -12.65
N SER A 52 -10.16 -11.02 -12.41
CA SER A 52 -10.27 -9.82 -11.57
C SER A 52 -9.95 -10.10 -10.09
N VAL A 53 -10.39 -11.25 -9.55
CA VAL A 53 -10.02 -11.68 -8.20
C VAL A 53 -8.51 -11.85 -8.08
N ALA A 54 -7.88 -12.57 -9.02
CA ALA A 54 -6.43 -12.72 -9.06
C ALA A 54 -5.72 -11.36 -9.16
N ALA A 55 -6.24 -10.45 -9.98
CA ALA A 55 -5.66 -9.12 -10.18
C ALA A 55 -5.75 -8.24 -8.93
N ASN A 56 -6.83 -8.34 -8.16
CA ASN A 56 -6.98 -7.63 -6.89
C ASN A 56 -6.10 -8.25 -5.79
N LEU A 57 -5.95 -9.58 -5.79
CA LEU A 57 -5.01 -10.28 -4.93
C LEU A 57 -3.55 -10.09 -5.37
N GLY A 58 -3.28 -9.59 -6.57
CA GLY A 58 -1.92 -9.30 -7.08
C GLY A 58 -1.23 -10.48 -7.78
N SER A 59 -1.73 -11.71 -7.65
CA SER A 59 -1.19 -12.86 -8.39
C SER A 59 -2.20 -13.99 -8.56
N VAL A 60 -1.92 -14.92 -9.47
CA VAL A 60 -2.74 -16.12 -9.68
C VAL A 60 -2.52 -17.13 -8.55
N GLU A 61 -1.28 -17.24 -8.06
CA GLU A 61 -0.86 -18.15 -7.00
C GLU A 61 -1.63 -17.86 -5.71
N ARG A 62 -1.85 -16.59 -5.38
CA ARG A 62 -2.61 -16.16 -4.20
C ARG A 62 -4.05 -16.63 -4.19
N VAL A 63 -4.69 -16.81 -5.36
CA VAL A 63 -6.04 -17.39 -5.45
C VAL A 63 -6.06 -18.84 -4.94
N THR A 64 -4.96 -19.57 -5.11
CA THR A 64 -4.86 -21.01 -4.83
C THR A 64 -4.05 -21.36 -3.58
N ALA A 65 -3.52 -20.35 -2.88
CA ALA A 65 -2.60 -20.49 -1.75
C ALA A 65 -3.16 -21.31 -0.57
N GLY A 66 -4.48 -21.43 -0.44
CA GLY A 66 -5.11 -22.25 0.60
C GLY A 66 -4.89 -23.76 0.42
N ARG A 67 -4.64 -24.23 -0.81
CA ARG A 67 -4.38 -25.66 -1.11
C ARG A 67 -3.61 -25.82 -2.44
N PRO A 68 -2.36 -25.34 -2.52
CA PRO A 68 -1.58 -25.37 -3.75
C PRO A 68 -1.36 -26.82 -4.23
N GLY A 69 -1.35 -27.03 -5.54
CA GLY A 69 -1.15 -28.34 -6.18
C GLY A 69 -2.34 -29.30 -6.14
N SER A 70 -3.47 -28.90 -5.54
CA SER A 70 -4.70 -29.67 -5.65
C SER A 70 -5.25 -29.69 -7.07
N TRP A 71 -6.00 -30.72 -7.44
CA TRP A 71 -6.60 -30.78 -8.78
C TRP A 71 -7.58 -29.63 -9.01
N GLU A 72 -8.30 -29.19 -7.99
CA GLU A 72 -9.18 -28.01 -8.05
C GLU A 72 -8.36 -26.73 -8.28
N SER A 73 -7.31 -26.52 -7.49
CA SER A 73 -6.41 -25.36 -7.65
C SER A 73 -5.80 -25.33 -9.04
N ASN A 74 -5.33 -26.46 -9.57
CA ASN A 74 -4.74 -26.54 -10.91
C ASN A 74 -5.75 -26.18 -12.01
N LEU A 75 -7.05 -26.46 -11.83
CA LEU A 75 -8.10 -26.06 -12.78
C LEU A 75 -8.41 -24.57 -12.70
N VAL A 76 -8.43 -24.01 -11.48
CA VAL A 76 -8.60 -22.57 -11.27
C VAL A 76 -7.42 -21.82 -11.88
N GLU A 77 -6.20 -22.27 -11.60
CA GLU A 77 -4.98 -21.72 -12.16
C GLU A 77 -5.01 -21.74 -13.69
N GLN A 78 -5.29 -22.89 -14.32
CA GLN A 78 -5.41 -23.00 -15.79
C GLN A 78 -6.47 -22.07 -16.38
N LEU A 79 -7.61 -21.90 -15.70
CA LEU A 79 -8.68 -21.01 -16.17
C LEU A 79 -8.24 -19.54 -16.10
N VAL A 80 -7.57 -19.15 -15.01
CA VAL A 80 -7.07 -17.79 -14.83
C VAL A 80 -5.93 -17.51 -15.78
N THR A 81 -4.88 -18.34 -15.84
CA THR A 81 -3.73 -18.15 -16.74
C THR A 81 -4.14 -18.22 -18.22
N GLY A 82 -5.12 -19.04 -18.58
CA GLY A 82 -5.71 -19.04 -19.91
C GLY A 82 -6.39 -17.71 -20.28
N THR A 83 -6.76 -16.89 -19.29
CA THR A 83 -7.38 -15.57 -19.45
C THR A 83 -6.35 -14.44 -19.39
N VAL A 84 -5.45 -14.47 -18.41
CA VAL A 84 -4.50 -13.38 -18.13
C VAL A 84 -3.10 -13.59 -18.70
N GLY A 85 -2.85 -14.74 -19.34
CA GLY A 85 -1.54 -15.17 -19.76
C GLY A 85 -0.81 -15.98 -18.68
N TRP A 86 0.21 -16.74 -19.08
CA TRP A 86 0.93 -17.66 -18.17
C TRP A 86 1.77 -16.92 -17.15
N ASP A 87 2.30 -15.75 -17.51
CA ASP A 87 3.11 -14.89 -16.64
C ASP A 87 2.28 -13.71 -16.10
N GLY A 88 0.94 -13.75 -16.24
CA GLY A 88 0.04 -12.69 -15.80
C GLY A 88 0.12 -11.41 -16.63
N GLU A 89 0.52 -11.50 -17.90
CA GLU A 89 0.78 -10.36 -18.79
C GLU A 89 -0.42 -9.41 -18.94
N TYR A 90 -1.64 -9.91 -18.75
CA TYR A 90 -2.88 -9.14 -18.83
C TYR A 90 -3.55 -8.92 -17.47
N LEU A 91 -2.95 -9.39 -16.37
CA LEU A 91 -3.55 -9.37 -15.02
C LEU A 91 -3.97 -7.96 -14.60
N LEU A 92 -3.09 -6.96 -14.82
CA LEU A 92 -3.36 -5.55 -14.48
C LEU A 92 -4.64 -5.01 -15.15
N GLN A 93 -4.99 -5.49 -16.33
CA GLN A 93 -6.17 -5.02 -17.06
C GLN A 93 -7.48 -5.44 -16.40
N HIS A 94 -7.43 -6.51 -15.59
CA HIS A 94 -8.56 -7.09 -14.88
C HIS A 94 -8.74 -6.55 -13.46
N ARG A 95 -7.77 -5.79 -12.92
CA ARG A 95 -7.89 -5.21 -11.58
C ARG A 95 -9.11 -4.30 -11.49
N THR A 96 -9.81 -4.34 -10.37
CA THR A 96 -10.98 -3.51 -10.09
C THR A 96 -10.84 -2.71 -8.81
N GLU A 97 -9.89 -3.08 -7.95
CA GLU A 97 -9.61 -2.40 -6.69
C GLU A 97 -8.46 -1.38 -6.82
N PRO A 98 -8.47 -0.31 -6.01
CA PRO A 98 -7.35 0.62 -5.93
C PRO A 98 -6.02 -0.09 -5.65
N VAL A 99 -4.94 0.44 -6.20
CA VAL A 99 -3.58 0.00 -5.86
C VAL A 99 -3.12 0.79 -4.65
N ARG A 100 -2.94 0.13 -3.51
CA ARG A 100 -2.45 0.75 -2.27
C ARG A 100 -0.98 0.44 -2.11
N VAL A 101 -0.15 1.48 -2.13
CA VAL A 101 1.30 1.38 -1.93
C VAL A 101 1.61 1.83 -0.50
N PRO A 102 2.03 0.92 0.41
CA PRO A 102 2.34 1.29 1.78
C PRO A 102 3.67 2.06 1.82
N LEU A 103 3.75 3.07 2.69
CA LEU A 103 5.00 3.77 2.97
C LEU A 103 5.09 4.05 4.47
N ASN A 104 6.00 3.39 5.15
CA ASN A 104 6.35 3.72 6.53
C ASN A 104 7.68 4.47 6.53
N VAL A 105 7.64 5.79 6.69
CA VAL A 105 8.86 6.61 6.69
C VAL A 105 9.72 6.37 7.94
N PRO A 106 9.16 6.25 9.16
CA PRO A 106 9.92 5.86 10.35
C PRO A 106 10.68 4.54 10.18
N GLU A 107 10.00 3.47 9.78
CA GLU A 107 10.59 2.14 9.54
C GLU A 107 11.72 2.22 8.51
N LEU A 108 11.52 3.02 7.44
CA LEU A 108 12.57 3.23 6.44
C LEU A 108 13.83 3.91 7.01
N VAL A 109 13.67 4.83 7.96
CA VAL A 109 14.80 5.50 8.63
C VAL A 109 15.49 4.54 9.59
N GLU A 110 14.73 3.71 10.32
CA GLU A 110 15.24 2.71 11.25
C GLU A 110 16.00 1.58 10.55
N ASP A 111 15.47 1.05 9.45
CA ASP A 111 16.09 -0.04 8.66
C ASP A 111 17.45 0.36 8.07
N GLU A 112 17.61 1.64 7.75
CA GLU A 112 18.87 2.17 7.23
C GLU A 112 19.86 2.45 8.36
N GLY A 113 19.37 3.02 9.47
CA GLY A 113 20.15 3.24 10.68
C GLY A 113 21.32 4.24 10.54
N PRO A 114 22.02 4.48 11.65
CA PRO A 114 23.06 5.51 11.74
C PRO A 114 24.39 5.11 11.10
N ASP A 115 24.59 3.83 10.80
CA ASP A 115 25.84 3.31 10.23
C ASP A 115 25.85 3.32 8.69
N ASN A 116 24.70 3.60 8.05
CA ASN A 116 24.59 3.74 6.60
C ASN A 116 25.08 5.12 6.09
N ASN A 117 25.22 5.25 4.77
CA ASN A 117 25.69 6.48 4.13
C ASN A 117 24.67 6.99 3.09
N PRO A 118 23.97 8.12 3.34
CA PRO A 118 24.07 8.97 4.52
C PRO A 118 23.46 8.32 5.78
N PRO A 119 23.92 8.68 6.99
CA PRO A 119 23.39 8.13 8.24
C PRO A 119 21.95 8.59 8.45
N ALA A 120 21.05 7.64 8.72
CA ALA A 120 19.66 7.88 9.04
C ALA A 120 19.50 7.77 10.57
N VAL A 121 19.44 8.91 11.25
CA VAL A 121 19.21 8.98 12.71
C VAL A 121 17.70 9.13 12.94
N SER A 122 17.11 8.28 13.77
CA SER A 122 15.67 8.35 14.07
C SER A 122 15.33 9.59 14.93
N CYS A 123 14.05 9.94 15.00
CA CYS A 123 13.59 11.04 15.85
C CYS A 123 13.88 10.76 17.33
N ASP A 124 13.62 9.53 17.78
CA ASP A 124 13.94 9.07 19.13
C ASP A 124 15.42 9.23 19.45
N GLU A 125 16.31 8.77 18.56
CA GLU A 125 17.76 8.92 18.75
C GLU A 125 18.20 10.39 18.77
N ALA A 126 17.55 11.26 18.01
CA ALA A 126 17.85 12.69 18.01
C ALA A 126 17.42 13.37 19.32
N VAL A 127 16.24 12.99 19.86
CA VAL A 127 15.74 13.49 21.16
C VAL A 127 16.58 12.95 22.32
N ASP A 128 17.02 11.70 22.26
CA ASP A 128 17.86 11.06 23.29
C ASP A 128 19.25 11.71 23.44
N ARG A 129 19.72 12.43 22.42
CA ARG A 129 20.98 13.18 22.46
C ARG A 129 20.90 14.49 23.25
N LEU A 130 19.70 14.97 23.57
CA LEU A 130 19.55 16.12 24.45
C LEU A 130 20.07 15.78 25.86
N PRO A 131 20.64 16.76 26.59
CA PRO A 131 21.33 16.51 27.86
C PRO A 131 20.39 16.28 29.06
N TRP A 132 19.25 15.58 28.86
CA TRP A 132 18.25 15.28 29.90
C TRP A 132 18.86 14.72 31.18
N LYS A 133 19.84 13.80 31.03
CA LYS A 133 20.50 13.09 32.14
C LYS A 133 21.77 13.79 32.63
N SER A 134 22.15 14.92 32.04
CA SER A 134 23.41 15.63 32.31
C SER A 134 23.21 17.00 32.94
N LEU A 135 21.99 17.31 33.40
CA LEU A 135 21.72 18.50 34.18
C LEU A 135 22.52 18.46 35.50
N PRO A 136 23.18 19.56 35.91
CA PRO A 136 23.92 19.61 37.17
C PRO A 136 23.06 19.28 38.39
N GLU A 137 23.55 18.39 39.25
CA GLU A 137 22.83 17.95 40.47
C GLU A 137 22.65 19.05 41.51
N ASP A 138 23.43 20.14 41.43
CA ASP A 138 23.44 21.25 42.37
C ASP A 138 22.58 22.46 41.95
N MET A 139 21.83 22.34 40.85
CA MET A 139 20.89 23.37 40.40
C MET A 139 19.78 23.62 41.42
N ASN A 140 19.38 24.89 41.57
CA ASN A 140 18.18 25.20 42.34
C ASN A 140 16.90 24.85 41.56
N SER A 141 15.77 24.71 42.25
CA SER A 141 14.51 24.27 41.62
C SER A 141 14.03 25.17 40.48
N ALA A 142 14.28 26.49 40.54
CA ALA A 142 13.86 27.40 39.49
C ALA A 142 14.78 27.32 38.25
N GLU A 143 16.06 27.04 38.44
CA GLU A 143 17.00 26.75 37.36
C GLU A 143 16.66 25.42 36.69
N TYR A 144 16.35 24.38 37.49
CA TYR A 144 15.99 23.07 36.97
C TYR A 144 14.76 23.13 36.07
N LEU A 145 13.68 23.78 36.53
CA LEU A 145 12.45 23.93 35.75
C LEU A 145 12.66 24.67 34.44
N ARG A 146 13.52 25.70 34.41
CA ARG A 146 13.85 26.39 33.15
C ARG A 146 14.62 25.50 32.19
N ALA A 147 15.60 24.75 32.69
CA ALA A 147 16.37 23.85 31.85
C ALA A 147 15.50 22.71 31.29
N GLU A 148 14.61 22.14 32.11
CA GLU A 148 13.63 21.13 31.67
C GLU A 148 12.70 21.70 30.59
N GLU A 149 12.16 22.90 30.79
CA GLU A 149 11.32 23.57 29.78
C GLU A 149 12.07 23.86 28.48
N GLU A 150 13.34 24.29 28.55
CA GLU A 150 14.20 24.50 27.38
C GLU A 150 14.46 23.19 26.62
N LEU A 151 14.64 22.07 27.34
CA LEU A 151 14.83 20.75 26.73
C LEU A 151 13.54 20.22 26.11
N ASP A 152 12.39 20.39 26.76
CA ASP A 152 11.07 20.03 26.19
C ASP A 152 10.77 20.81 24.91
N GLN A 153 11.11 22.10 24.89
CA GLN A 153 11.01 22.94 23.69
C GLN A 153 11.96 22.46 22.58
N ALA A 154 13.20 22.11 22.93
CA ALA A 154 14.17 21.57 21.98
C ALA A 154 13.71 20.22 21.40
N ALA A 155 13.16 19.33 22.23
CA ALA A 155 12.58 18.06 21.81
C ALA A 155 11.44 18.31 20.83
N SER A 156 10.43 19.11 21.22
CA SER A 156 9.31 19.47 20.36
C SER A 156 9.75 20.07 19.02
N ALA A 157 10.83 20.85 19.00
CA ALA A 157 11.39 21.42 17.78
C ALA A 157 12.08 20.37 16.89
N ILE A 158 12.75 19.37 17.48
CA ILE A 158 13.28 18.20 16.75
C ILE A 158 12.11 17.43 16.12
N GLU A 159 11.08 17.10 16.90
CA GLU A 159 9.91 16.36 16.44
C GLU A 159 9.20 17.04 15.27
N ALA A 160 8.96 18.36 15.38
CA ALA A 160 8.32 19.13 14.33
C ALA A 160 9.13 19.14 13.02
N ARG A 161 10.47 19.17 13.12
CA ARG A 161 11.34 19.08 11.95
C ARG A 161 11.32 17.69 11.31
N TYR A 162 11.33 16.62 12.11
CA TYR A 162 11.18 15.25 11.61
C TYR A 162 9.82 15.04 10.93
N ALA A 163 8.73 15.49 11.56
CA ALA A 163 7.38 15.41 10.98
C ALA A 163 7.31 16.13 9.63
N ALA A 164 7.88 17.34 9.53
CA ALA A 164 7.94 18.09 8.29
C ALA A 164 8.78 17.37 7.21
N ALA A 165 9.93 16.80 7.59
CA ALA A 165 10.79 16.04 6.69
C ALA A 165 10.10 14.76 6.17
N TYR A 166 9.42 14.03 7.04
CA TYR A 166 8.70 12.79 6.68
C TYR A 166 7.51 13.07 5.77
N LEU A 167 6.72 14.12 6.06
CA LEU A 167 5.66 14.58 5.16
C LEU A 167 6.21 14.99 3.79
N ALA A 168 7.28 15.80 3.76
CA ALA A 168 7.89 16.23 2.51
C ALA A 168 8.45 15.05 1.69
N TYR A 169 8.99 14.03 2.35
CA TYR A 169 9.41 12.79 1.72
C TYR A 169 8.23 12.01 1.14
N ALA A 170 7.16 11.81 1.92
CA ALA A 170 5.97 11.09 1.48
C ALA A 170 5.29 11.75 0.28
N GLU A 171 5.26 13.09 0.20
CA GLU A 171 4.75 13.80 -0.98
C GLU A 171 5.58 13.52 -2.24
N ARG A 172 6.91 13.54 -2.13
CA ARG A 172 7.80 13.19 -3.27
C ARG A 172 7.63 11.73 -3.67
N PHE A 173 7.50 10.83 -2.70
CA PHE A 173 7.25 9.41 -2.93
C PHE A 173 5.93 9.19 -3.67
N ARG A 174 4.84 9.84 -3.23
CA ARG A 174 3.53 9.79 -3.90
C ARG A 174 3.60 10.27 -5.34
N ALA A 175 4.28 11.39 -5.58
CA ALA A 175 4.48 11.90 -6.94
C ALA A 175 5.26 10.91 -7.83
N ALA A 176 6.28 10.24 -7.29
CA ALA A 176 7.06 9.22 -8.01
C ALA A 176 6.22 7.96 -8.32
N VAL A 177 5.42 7.48 -7.36
CA VAL A 177 4.47 6.37 -7.57
C VAL A 177 3.47 6.72 -8.67
N GLU A 178 2.84 7.90 -8.60
CA GLU A 178 1.85 8.32 -9.60
C GLU A 178 2.47 8.46 -11.00
N ALA A 179 3.69 9.01 -11.09
CA ALA A 179 4.41 9.13 -12.35
C ALA A 179 4.71 7.76 -12.96
N GLN A 180 5.18 6.80 -12.17
CA GLN A 180 5.47 5.45 -12.65
C GLN A 180 4.19 4.71 -13.05
N ALA A 181 3.11 4.81 -12.26
CA ALA A 181 1.83 4.20 -12.58
C ALA A 181 1.28 4.66 -13.93
N LYS A 182 1.49 5.93 -14.30
CA LYS A 182 1.10 6.49 -15.61
C LYS A 182 1.90 5.92 -16.81
N THR A 183 3.00 5.22 -16.56
CA THR A 183 3.79 4.55 -17.61
C THR A 183 3.40 3.09 -17.80
N MET A 184 2.65 2.50 -16.87
CA MET A 184 2.33 1.08 -16.85
C MET A 184 1.14 0.76 -17.75
N PRO A 185 1.30 -0.09 -18.77
CA PRO A 185 0.18 -0.64 -19.52
C PRO A 185 -0.77 -1.40 -18.57
N GLY A 186 -2.07 -1.25 -18.77
CA GLY A 186 -3.08 -1.88 -17.92
C GLY A 186 -3.52 -1.05 -16.72
N LEU A 187 -2.70 -0.11 -16.22
CA LEU A 187 -3.16 0.87 -15.21
C LEU A 187 -3.69 2.16 -15.81
N THR A 188 -3.47 2.38 -17.10
CA THR A 188 -3.87 3.59 -17.79
C THR A 188 -5.00 3.35 -18.80
N THR A 189 -5.69 4.42 -19.14
CA THR A 189 -6.55 4.56 -20.30
C THR A 189 -6.12 5.78 -21.10
N THR A 190 -6.29 5.74 -22.41
CA THR A 190 -5.99 6.88 -23.29
C THR A 190 -7.28 7.39 -23.89
N ASP A 191 -7.56 8.68 -23.72
CA ASP A 191 -8.68 9.34 -24.38
C ASP A 191 -8.46 9.33 -25.90
N PRO A 192 -9.33 8.70 -26.70
CA PRO A 192 -9.16 8.62 -28.14
C PRO A 192 -9.29 9.98 -28.85
N ALA A 193 -9.94 10.98 -28.24
CA ALA A 193 -10.12 12.30 -28.83
C ALA A 193 -8.94 13.24 -28.54
N THR A 194 -8.37 13.17 -27.34
CA THR A 194 -7.32 14.09 -26.89
C THR A 194 -5.93 13.47 -26.82
N GLY A 195 -5.83 12.13 -26.82
CA GLY A 195 -4.60 11.39 -26.56
C GLY A 195 -4.14 11.47 -25.10
N ALA A 196 -4.95 12.06 -24.20
CA ALA A 196 -4.59 12.19 -22.79
C ALA A 196 -4.58 10.82 -22.09
N VAL A 197 -3.50 10.54 -21.37
CA VAL A 197 -3.34 9.32 -20.57
C VAL A 197 -3.78 9.58 -19.14
N THR A 198 -4.72 8.80 -18.63
CA THR A 198 -5.20 8.86 -17.25
C THR A 198 -5.15 7.49 -16.59
N LEU A 199 -5.11 7.45 -15.26
CA LEU A 199 -5.21 6.21 -14.52
C LEU A 199 -6.64 5.66 -14.58
N ARG A 200 -6.74 4.35 -14.80
CA ARG A 200 -7.99 3.57 -14.80
C ARG A 200 -8.54 3.38 -13.40
N LEU A 201 -7.64 3.17 -12.45
CA LEU A 201 -7.93 2.91 -11.04
C LEU A 201 -7.12 3.90 -10.19
N PRO A 202 -7.60 4.24 -8.98
CA PRO A 202 -6.79 5.00 -8.04
C PRO A 202 -5.50 4.23 -7.69
N VAL A 203 -4.38 4.94 -7.67
CA VAL A 203 -3.11 4.47 -7.12
C VAL A 203 -2.77 5.39 -5.96
N GLU A 204 -2.81 4.84 -4.75
CA GLU A 204 -2.79 5.60 -3.50
C GLU A 204 -1.59 5.18 -2.66
N VAL A 205 -0.83 6.17 -2.18
CA VAL A 205 0.20 5.93 -1.17
C VAL A 205 -0.44 6.06 0.21
N VAL A 206 -0.46 4.95 0.96
CA VAL A 206 -0.87 4.91 2.36
C VAL A 206 0.38 5.11 3.20
N ALA A 207 0.57 6.31 3.72
CA ALA A 207 1.81 6.71 4.37
C ALA A 207 1.64 6.85 5.89
N ASP A 208 2.57 6.26 6.65
CA ASP A 208 2.88 6.66 8.02
C ASP A 208 4.07 7.63 7.99
N THR A 209 3.83 8.84 8.51
CA THR A 209 4.81 9.91 8.62
C THR A 209 4.97 10.39 10.06
N SER A 210 4.47 9.65 11.04
CA SER A 210 4.59 10.00 12.46
C SER A 210 6.02 9.73 12.95
N PRO A 211 6.77 10.72 13.45
CA PRO A 211 8.12 10.49 13.97
C PRO A 211 8.16 9.54 15.17
N PHE A 212 7.05 9.44 15.90
CA PHE A 212 6.81 8.43 16.91
C PHE A 212 5.67 7.57 16.41
N PRO A 213 5.96 6.45 15.74
CA PRO A 213 4.93 5.45 15.53
C PRO A 213 4.44 5.07 16.92
N ARG A 214 3.18 5.37 17.22
CA ARG A 214 2.60 4.87 18.45
C ARG A 214 2.69 3.34 18.38
N TYR A 215 2.86 2.64 19.49
CA TYR A 215 2.82 1.17 19.48
C TYR A 215 1.48 0.60 18.91
N ASP A 216 0.49 1.45 18.65
CA ASP A 216 -0.78 1.20 17.99
C ASP A 216 -0.93 1.84 16.57
N SER A 217 0.13 2.38 15.96
CA SER A 217 0.07 3.06 14.66
C SER A 217 -0.19 2.07 13.53
N ASP A 218 -1.45 2.03 13.07
CA ASP A 218 -2.03 1.65 11.78
C ASP A 218 -1.47 0.48 10.95
N GLY A 219 -0.52 -0.33 11.42
CA GLY A 219 -0.07 -1.57 10.76
C GLY A 219 0.44 -1.38 9.33
N VAL A 220 0.94 -0.19 8.98
CA VAL A 220 1.55 0.07 7.68
C VAL A 220 3.03 -0.30 7.75
N SER A 221 3.42 -1.39 7.11
CA SER A 221 4.83 -1.76 6.92
C SER A 221 5.22 -1.59 5.46
N ASN A 222 6.47 -1.20 5.24
CA ASN A 222 7.08 -1.20 3.93
C ASN A 222 7.10 -2.63 3.35
N PRO A 223 7.07 -2.80 2.02
CA PRO A 223 7.08 -4.13 1.42
C PRO A 223 8.35 -4.89 1.79
N ASP A 224 8.19 -6.02 2.51
CA ASP A 224 9.27 -6.95 2.81
C ASP A 224 9.46 -7.93 1.63
N PRO A 225 10.66 -8.04 1.04
CA PRO A 225 10.94 -9.03 -0.02
C PRO A 225 10.67 -10.49 0.40
N TYR A 226 10.62 -10.80 1.69
CA TYR A 226 10.36 -12.14 2.21
C TYR A 226 8.87 -12.46 2.40
N GLU A 227 7.99 -11.46 2.37
CA GLU A 227 6.53 -11.64 2.55
C GLU A 227 5.77 -11.73 1.21
N GLU A 228 6.47 -11.95 0.10
CA GLU A 228 5.93 -12.05 -1.26
C GLU A 228 4.87 -10.97 -1.55
N PRO A 229 5.18 -9.67 -1.53
CA PRO A 229 4.21 -8.58 -1.71
C PRO A 229 3.53 -8.63 -3.09
N ASP A 230 2.41 -7.90 -3.25
CA ASP A 230 1.79 -7.72 -4.57
C ASP A 230 2.88 -7.19 -5.54
N PRO A 231 3.23 -7.91 -6.63
CA PRO A 231 4.34 -7.54 -7.50
C PRO A 231 4.23 -6.12 -8.05
N LEU A 232 3.00 -5.66 -8.32
CA LEU A 232 2.76 -4.29 -8.76
C LEU A 232 3.13 -3.28 -7.68
N VAL A 233 2.71 -3.55 -6.44
CA VAL A 233 3.02 -2.70 -5.29
C VAL A 233 4.53 -2.67 -5.06
N ALA A 234 5.19 -3.84 -5.11
CA ALA A 234 6.64 -3.95 -4.97
C ALA A 234 7.39 -3.16 -6.06
N GLU A 235 6.95 -3.23 -7.32
CA GLU A 235 7.55 -2.48 -8.42
C GLU A 235 7.39 -0.96 -8.23
N LEU A 236 6.17 -0.50 -7.97
CA LEU A 236 5.87 0.92 -7.74
C LEU A 236 6.66 1.47 -6.56
N TRP A 237 6.68 0.74 -5.45
CA TRP A 237 7.40 1.12 -4.24
C TRP A 237 8.90 1.21 -4.49
N ALA A 238 9.49 0.16 -5.08
CA ALA A 238 10.93 0.11 -5.35
C ALA A 238 11.37 1.18 -6.36
N HIS A 239 10.54 1.47 -7.38
CA HIS A 239 10.78 2.57 -8.31
C HIS A 239 10.77 3.92 -7.59
N ALA A 240 9.76 4.19 -6.77
CA ALA A 240 9.65 5.44 -6.04
C ALA A 240 10.81 5.62 -5.05
N ARG A 241 11.18 4.58 -4.31
CA ARG A 241 12.34 4.58 -3.40
C ARG A 241 13.65 4.90 -4.11
N ARG A 242 13.91 4.28 -5.27
CA ARG A 242 15.11 4.58 -6.08
C ARG A 242 15.11 6.00 -6.64
N THR A 243 13.93 6.51 -7.00
CA THR A 243 13.77 7.83 -7.62
C THR A 243 13.92 8.96 -6.61
N VAL A 244 13.34 8.80 -5.43
CA VAL A 244 13.31 9.84 -4.38
C VAL A 244 14.53 9.78 -3.48
N GLY A 245 15.17 8.61 -3.33
CA GLY A 245 16.26 8.42 -2.38
C GLY A 245 15.74 8.28 -0.95
N LEU A 246 16.56 8.64 0.04
CA LEU A 246 16.18 8.62 1.45
C LEU A 246 15.51 9.94 1.87
N PRO A 247 14.75 9.96 2.98
CA PRO A 247 14.37 11.20 3.64
C PRO A 247 15.61 12.07 3.90
N ASP A 248 15.53 13.36 3.57
CA ASP A 248 16.61 14.30 3.86
C ASP A 248 16.45 14.78 5.31
N LEU A 249 17.30 14.25 6.18
CA LEU A 249 17.31 14.57 7.61
C LEU A 249 18.42 15.57 7.98
N THR A 250 19.18 16.07 7.00
CA THR A 250 20.36 16.92 7.26
C THR A 250 19.98 18.27 7.89
N ALA A 251 18.82 18.83 7.52
CA ALA A 251 18.27 20.05 8.14
C ALA A 251 17.75 19.83 9.57
N VAL A 252 17.65 18.57 10.01
CA VAL A 252 17.07 18.17 11.29
C VAL A 252 18.14 17.84 12.34
N GLN A 253 19.35 17.50 11.89
CA GLN A 253 20.50 17.13 12.73
C GLN A 253 21.32 18.33 13.25
N GLY A 254 21.00 19.55 12.81
CA GLY A 254 21.65 20.81 13.23
C GLY A 254 20.99 21.51 14.39
#